data_AF-A0A7K2MVZ7-F1
#
_entry.id   AF-A0A7K2MVZ7-F1
#
_cell.length_a   1.000
_cell.length_b   1.000
_cell.length_c   1.000
_cell.angle_alpha   90.00
_cell.angle_beta   90.00
_cell.angle_gamma   90.00
#
_symmetry.space_group_name_H-M   'P 1'
#
loop_
_entity.id
_entity.type
_entity.pdbx_description
1 polymer ?
#
loop_
_entity_poly.entity_id
_entity_poly.type
_entity_poly.pdbx_seq_one_letter_code
_entity_poly.pdbx_strand_id
1 'polypeptide(L)'
;DITRGKPDPEPYLLGARALGVDPAACVVFEDAPAGLRAGRAAGMRTVALATTHPAGELDADLVVEDLSALSALVTDAGIEISVWD
;
A
#
# COMPACT_ATOMS: atom_id res chain seq x y z
N ASP A 1 -19.93 2.21 2.22
CA ASP A 1 -19.72 1.93 0.78
C ASP A 1 -18.71 2.87 0.18
N ILE A 2 -18.08 2.45 -0.92
CA ILE A 2 -17.15 3.23 -1.75
C ILE A 2 -17.94 3.79 -2.93
N THR A 3 -17.87 5.11 -3.14
CA THR A 3 -18.55 5.81 -4.24
C THR A 3 -17.63 6.07 -5.43
N ARG A 4 -16.31 6.21 -5.20
CA ARG A 4 -15.28 6.33 -6.24
C ARG A 4 -14.20 5.27 -6.04
N GLY A 5 -14.06 4.40 -7.05
CA GLY A 5 -13.02 3.38 -7.05
C GLY A 5 -11.63 3.94 -7.39
N LYS A 6 -10.60 3.09 -7.26
CA LYS A 6 -9.23 3.39 -7.69
C LYS A 6 -9.24 3.92 -9.14
N PRO A 7 -8.55 5.02 -9.47
CA PRO A 7 -7.45 5.63 -8.72
C PRO A 7 -7.86 6.70 -7.69
N ASP A 8 -9.14 6.87 -7.39
CA ASP A 8 -9.57 7.74 -6.29
C ASP A 8 -9.08 7.18 -4.93
N PRO A 9 -8.62 8.03 -4.00
CA PRO A 9 -8.12 7.58 -2.70
C PRO A 9 -9.20 7.10 -1.72
N GLU A 10 -10.49 7.31 -2.04
CA GLU A 10 -11.62 6.99 -1.16
C GLU A 10 -11.58 5.59 -0.52
N PRO A 11 -11.26 4.49 -1.24
CA PRO A 11 -11.18 3.16 -0.63
C PRO A 11 -10.17 3.10 0.53
N TYR A 12 -8.99 3.71 0.36
CA TYR A 12 -7.93 3.69 1.36
C TYR A 12 -8.22 4.64 2.51
N LEU A 13 -8.71 5.85 2.23
CA LEU A 13 -9.12 6.81 3.25
C LEU A 13 -10.26 6.27 4.13
N LEU A 14 -11.18 5.51 3.54
CA LEU A 14 -12.24 4.84 4.28
C LEU A 14 -11.67 3.75 5.20
N GLY A 15 -10.71 2.95 4.71
CA GLY A 15 -10.01 1.94 5.51
C GLY A 15 -9.27 2.55 6.71
N ALA A 16 -8.46 3.58 6.49
CA ALA A 16 -7.73 4.27 7.56
C ALA A 16 -8.68 4.87 8.60
N ARG A 17 -9.78 5.51 8.16
CA ARG A 17 -10.83 6.03 9.04
C ARG A 17 -11.49 4.94 9.87
N ALA A 18 -11.82 3.80 9.27
CA ALA A 18 -12.44 2.68 9.97
C ALA A 18 -11.54 2.08 11.04
N LEU A 19 -10.22 2.09 10.81
CA LEU A 19 -9.21 1.65 11.78
C LEU A 19 -8.84 2.73 12.81
N GLY A 20 -9.24 3.99 12.60
CA GLY A 20 -8.85 5.11 13.46
C GLY A 20 -7.38 5.48 13.36
N VAL A 21 -6.73 5.21 12.22
CA VAL A 21 -5.30 5.44 11.98
C VAL A 21 -5.10 6.59 11.00
N ASP A 22 -4.04 7.38 11.20
CA ASP A 22 -3.62 8.42 10.25
C ASP A 22 -3.17 7.77 8.93
N PRO A 23 -3.66 8.19 7.76
CA PRO A 23 -3.17 7.70 6.47
C PRO A 23 -1.64 7.74 6.31
N ALA A 24 -0.96 8.74 6.89
CA ALA A 24 0.49 8.83 6.84
C ALA A 24 1.21 7.69 7.61
N ALA A 25 0.50 7.03 8.54
CA ALA A 25 0.95 5.84 9.27
C ALA A 25 0.47 4.53 8.62
N CYS A 26 -0.15 4.59 7.44
CA CYS A 26 -0.56 3.42 6.67
C CYS A 26 0.43 3.10 5.53
N VAL A 27 0.46 1.82 5.17
CA VAL A 27 1.13 1.31 3.98
C VAL A 27 0.12 0.57 3.10
N VAL A 28 0.20 0.80 1.80
CA VAL A 28 -0.60 0.13 0.77
C VAL A 28 0.27 -0.85 0.02
N PHE A 29 -0.09 -2.13 0.07
CA PHE A 29 0.42 -3.16 -0.83
C PHE A 29 -0.50 -3.26 -2.05
N GLU A 30 0.05 -3.13 -3.25
CA GLU A 30 -0.71 -3.09 -4.50
C GLU A 30 0.06 -3.66 -5.68
N ASP A 31 -0.64 -4.25 -6.64
CA ASP A 31 -0.10 -4.88 -7.85
C ASP A 31 -0.61 -4.23 -9.15
N ALA A 32 -1.37 -3.13 -9.05
CA ALA A 32 -1.91 -2.39 -10.18
C ALA A 32 -1.64 -0.87 -10.10
N PRO A 33 -1.33 -0.21 -11.25
CA PRO A 33 -1.06 1.24 -11.29
C PRO A 33 -2.19 2.11 -10.74
N ALA A 34 -3.45 1.71 -10.93
CA ALA A 34 -4.60 2.46 -10.41
C ALA A 34 -4.63 2.46 -8.87
N GLY A 35 -4.29 1.33 -8.23
CA GLY A 35 -4.25 1.23 -6.78
C GLY A 35 -3.09 1.97 -6.17
N LEU A 36 -1.90 1.91 -6.77
CA LEU A 36 -0.73 2.69 -6.34
C LEU A 36 -1.02 4.20 -6.37
N ARG A 37 -1.65 4.69 -7.46
CA ARG A 37 -2.10 6.09 -7.54
C ARG A 37 -3.10 6.45 -6.44
N ALA A 38 -4.06 5.57 -6.16
CA ALA A 38 -5.02 5.78 -5.07
C ALA A 38 -4.35 5.81 -3.69
N GLY A 39 -3.40 4.91 -3.41
CA GLY A 39 -2.67 4.87 -2.14
C GLY A 39 -1.84 6.14 -1.93
N ARG A 40 -1.11 6.57 -2.97
CA ARG A 40 -0.34 7.82 -2.93
C ARG A 40 -1.24 9.04 -2.77
N ALA A 41 -2.37 9.10 -3.48
CA ALA A 41 -3.35 10.17 -3.35
C ALA A 41 -4.02 10.21 -1.96
N ALA A 42 -4.03 9.08 -1.25
CA ALA A 42 -4.50 8.99 0.14
C ALA A 42 -3.45 9.46 1.16
N GLY A 43 -2.23 9.81 0.72
CA GLY A 43 -1.12 10.20 1.59
C GLY A 43 -0.42 9.02 2.29
N MET A 44 -0.61 7.79 1.78
CA MET A 44 -0.03 6.57 2.34
C MET A 44 1.28 6.20 1.65
N ARG A 45 2.13 5.42 2.32
CA ARG A 45 3.28 4.77 1.69
C ARG A 45 2.81 3.61 0.81
N THR A 46 3.50 3.35 -0.28
CA THR A 46 3.12 2.36 -1.29
C THR A 46 4.23 1.35 -1.53
N VAL A 47 3.86 0.07 -1.48
CA VAL A 47 4.71 -1.06 -1.84
C VAL A 47 4.04 -1.77 -3.01
N ALA A 48 4.72 -1.77 -4.16
CA ALA A 48 4.26 -2.47 -5.33
C ALA A 48 4.68 -3.95 -5.30
N LEU A 49 3.76 -4.83 -5.65
CA LEU A 49 3.98 -6.26 -5.86
C LEU A 49 3.99 -6.52 -7.37
N ALA A 50 5.10 -6.97 -7.94
CA ALA A 50 5.25 -7.25 -9.37
C ALA A 50 4.59 -8.58 -9.79
N THR A 51 3.45 -8.92 -9.19
CA THR A 51 2.72 -10.18 -9.39
C THR A 51 1.75 -10.14 -10.57
N THR A 52 1.12 -8.98 -10.82
CA THR A 52 0.13 -8.80 -11.90
C THR A 52 0.66 -7.96 -13.05
N HIS A 53 1.39 -6.88 -12.75
CA HIS A 53 2.07 -6.05 -13.74
C HIS A 53 3.59 -6.16 -13.55
N PRO A 54 4.38 -6.04 -14.63
CA PRO A 54 5.83 -6.04 -14.51
C PRO A 54 6.31 -4.82 -13.72
N ALA A 55 7.44 -4.95 -13.02
CA ALA A 55 8.00 -3.90 -12.17
C ALA A 55 8.15 -2.54 -12.86
N GLY A 56 8.46 -2.53 -14.17
CA GLY A 56 8.61 -1.29 -14.95
C GLY A 56 7.31 -0.50 -15.18
N GLU A 57 6.15 -1.08 -14.90
CA GLU A 57 4.84 -0.43 -15.00
C GLU A 57 4.32 0.09 -13.65
N LEU A 58 5.04 -0.21 -12.56
CA LEU A 58 4.64 0.10 -11.19
C LEU A 58 5.45 1.28 -10.64
N ASP A 59 4.74 2.32 -10.22
CA ASP A 59 5.32 3.51 -9.59
C ASP A 59 4.90 3.56 -8.12
N ALA A 60 5.83 3.23 -7.23
CA ALA A 60 5.63 3.10 -5.78
C ALA A 60 6.90 3.49 -5.01
N ASP A 61 6.80 3.62 -3.68
CA ASP A 61 7.96 3.93 -2.83
C ASP A 61 8.94 2.75 -2.74
N LEU A 62 8.43 1.52 -2.88
CA LEU A 62 9.19 0.28 -2.97
C LEU A 62 8.52 -0.66 -3.98
N VAL A 63 9.30 -1.40 -4.77
CA VAL A 63 8.81 -2.46 -5.65
C VAL A 63 9.49 -3.77 -5.26
N VAL A 64 8.69 -4.81 -5.00
CA VAL A 64 9.15 -6.17 -4.71
C VAL A 64 8.50 -7.16 -5.66
N GLU A 65 9.09 -8.35 -5.82
CA GLU A 65 8.54 -9.41 -6.66
C GLU A 65 7.16 -9.84 -6.14
N ASP A 66 7.09 -10.20 -4.86
CA ASP A 66 5.87 -10.56 -4.15
C ASP A 66 6.04 -10.39 -2.62
N LEU A 67 5.06 -10.84 -1.84
CA LEU A 67 5.09 -10.73 -0.38
C LEU A 67 6.16 -11.61 0.30
N SER A 68 6.75 -12.59 -0.38
CA SER A 68 7.81 -13.44 0.20
C SER A 68 9.11 -12.67 0.43
N ALA A 69 9.30 -11.54 -0.26
CA ALA A 69 10.41 -10.62 -0.05
C ALA A 69 10.31 -9.82 1.28
N LEU A 70 9.21 -9.97 2.02
CA LEU A 70 8.89 -9.17 3.19
C LEU A 70 8.75 -10.00 4.46
N SER A 71 9.04 -9.37 5.59
CA SER A 71 8.60 -9.83 6.90
C SER A 71 7.84 -8.72 7.61
N ALA A 72 6.92 -9.12 8.49
CA ALA A 72 6.17 -8.21 9.34
C ALA A 72 6.24 -8.67 10.80
N LEU A 73 6.60 -7.75 11.69
CA LEU A 73 6.63 -7.98 13.13
C LEU A 73 5.64 -7.03 13.81
N VAL A 74 4.72 -7.58 14.59
CA VAL A 74 3.83 -6.79 15.45
C VAL A 74 4.56 -6.45 16.73
N THR A 75 4.58 -5.17 17.07
CA THR A 75 5.20 -4.59 18.27
C THR A 75 4.17 -3.76 19.02
N ASP A 76 4.50 -3.34 20.24
CA ASP A 76 3.67 -2.40 21.01
C ASP A 76 3.56 -1.02 20.33
N ALA A 77 4.48 -0.69 19.43
CA ALA A 77 4.52 0.57 18.69
C ALA A 77 3.82 0.50 17.31
N GLY A 78 3.39 -0.68 16.87
CA GLY A 78 2.77 -0.88 15.55
C GLY A 78 3.35 -2.09 14.80
N ILE A 79 3.33 -2.04 13.47
CA ILE A 79 3.85 -3.10 12.60
C ILE A 79 5.15 -2.62 11.98
N GLU A 80 6.24 -3.35 12.23
CA GLU A 80 7.52 -3.17 11.53
C GLU A 80 7.51 -4.05 10.28
N ILE A 81 7.84 -3.47 9.13
CA ILE A 81 7.92 -4.17 7.84
C ILE A 81 9.34 -4.06 7.33
N SER A 82 9.94 -5.21 7.06
CA SER A 82 11.33 -5.32 6.60
C SER A 82 11.40 -6.09 5.28
N VAL A 83 12.29 -5.66 4.40
CA VAL A 83 12.59 -6.30 3.11
C VAL A 83 13.92 -7.02 3.25
N TRP A 84 14.02 -8.23 2.70
CA TRP A 84 15.28 -8.96 2.63
C TRP A 84 15.93 -8.73 1.25
N ASP A 85 17.25 -8.56 1.22
CA ASP A 85 18.04 -8.52 -0.03
C ASP A 85 18.21 -9.92 -0.64
#